data_AF-A0A959BQF0-F1
#
_entry.id   AF-A0A959BQF0-F1
#
_cell.length_a   1.000
_cell.length_b   1.000
_cell.length_c   1.000
_cell.angle_alpha   90.00
_cell.angle_beta   90.00
_cell.angle_gamma   90.00
#
_symmetry.space_group_name_H-M   'P 1'
#
loop_
_entity.id
_entity.type
_entity.pdbx_description
1 polymer ?
#
loop_
_entity_poly.entity_id
_entity_poly.type
_entity_poly.pdbx_seq_one_letter_code
_entity_poly.pdbx_strand_id
1 'polypeptide(L)'
;KNTQGRRANKKEREAVMFIKQKIDSAKWFIDAIRQRQDTMYRTMYAILQYQYDFFLTGDSKRLRPMILKDIADITGLDISTVSRVANSKFVQTEFGTKRLKEFFSESLSTQEGEEVSTLEVKKILEEVIAQENKRKPLSDQKLQKVLEDKGYNIARRTVAKYREQLNLPVARLRKEL
;
A
#
# COMPACT_ATOMS: atom_id res chain seq x y z
N LYS A 1 46.45 30.54 -47.08
CA LYS A 1 45.47 31.61 -46.81
C LYS A 1 44.71 31.24 -45.54
N ASN A 2 44.76 32.11 -44.54
CA ASN A 2 44.26 31.92 -43.16
C ASN A 2 42.80 31.44 -43.10
N THR A 3 42.59 30.31 -42.43
CA THR A 3 41.31 29.87 -41.88
C THR A 3 40.98 30.73 -40.66
N GLN A 4 40.38 31.90 -40.87
CA GLN A 4 39.75 32.65 -39.78
C GLN A 4 38.41 31.99 -39.44
N GLY A 5 38.39 31.25 -38.33
CA GLY A 5 37.17 30.70 -37.76
C GLY A 5 36.15 31.80 -37.49
N ARG A 6 35.00 31.72 -38.15
CA ARG A 6 33.86 32.62 -37.95
C ARG A 6 33.43 32.54 -36.48
N ARG A 7 33.69 33.58 -35.68
CA ARG A 7 33.22 33.65 -34.29
C ARG A 7 31.69 33.71 -34.30
N ALA A 8 31.05 32.63 -33.82
CA ALA A 8 29.60 32.58 -33.69
C ALA A 8 29.07 33.80 -32.92
N ASN A 9 28.09 34.48 -33.49
CA ASN A 9 27.46 35.67 -32.90
C ASN A 9 26.77 35.29 -31.57
N LYS A 10 26.68 36.22 -30.61
CA LYS A 10 26.04 36.00 -29.29
C LYS A 10 24.66 35.35 -29.44
N LYS A 11 23.86 35.81 -30.42
CA LYS A 11 22.54 35.24 -30.74
C LYS A 11 22.59 33.79 -31.22
N GLU A 12 23.61 33.41 -32.01
CA GLU A 12 23.77 32.02 -32.48
C GLU A 12 24.15 31.10 -31.31
N ARG A 13 25.00 31.57 -30.39
CA ARG A 13 25.36 30.83 -29.16
C ARG A 13 24.14 30.64 -28.25
N GLU A 14 23.33 31.68 -28.07
CA GLU A 14 22.08 31.61 -27.31
C GLU A 14 21.07 30.64 -27.95
N ALA A 15 20.92 30.66 -29.28
CA ALA A 15 20.05 29.73 -30.00
C ALA A 15 20.51 28.27 -29.85
N VAL A 16 21.81 28.00 -29.96
CA VAL A 16 22.36 26.64 -29.76
C VAL A 16 22.15 26.18 -28.32
N MET A 17 22.37 27.04 -27.31
CA MET A 17 22.07 26.70 -25.91
C MET A 17 20.60 26.41 -25.68
N PHE A 18 19.70 27.22 -26.26
CA PHE A 18 18.26 27.02 -26.14
C PHE A 18 17.83 25.67 -26.75
N ILE A 19 18.31 25.35 -27.95
CA ILE A 19 18.02 24.06 -28.60
C ILE A 19 18.53 22.90 -27.74
N LYS A 20 19.76 23.01 -27.21
CA LYS A 20 20.31 21.98 -26.32
C LYS A 20 19.44 21.77 -25.08
N GLN A 21 19.01 22.85 -24.42
CA GLN A 21 18.09 22.76 -23.27
C GLN A 21 16.77 22.09 -23.62
N LYS A 22 16.20 22.37 -24.80
CA LYS A 22 14.96 21.72 -25.25
C LYS A 22 15.16 20.23 -25.52
N ILE A 23 16.29 19.84 -26.11
CA ILE A 23 16.65 18.44 -26.33
C ILE A 23 16.82 17.71 -24.99
N ASP A 24 17.54 18.31 -24.05
CA ASP A 24 17.76 17.70 -22.72
C ASP A 24 16.43 17.57 -21.95
N SER A 25 15.56 18.58 -22.04
CA SER A 25 14.21 18.52 -21.46
C SER A 25 13.36 17.40 -22.07
N ALA A 26 13.43 17.23 -23.40
CA ALA A 26 12.71 16.17 -24.10
C ALA A 26 13.22 14.77 -23.71
N LYS A 27 14.55 14.60 -23.61
CA LYS A 27 15.17 13.34 -23.15
C LYS A 27 14.71 12.99 -21.74
N TRP A 28 14.82 13.94 -20.82
CA TRP A 28 14.36 13.75 -19.44
C TRP A 28 12.88 13.34 -19.37
N PHE A 29 12.03 13.97 -20.19
CA PHE A 29 10.61 13.64 -20.23
C PHE A 29 10.35 12.21 -20.73
N ILE A 30 11.07 11.76 -21.76
CA ILE A 30 11.00 10.39 -22.27
C ILE A 30 11.44 9.40 -21.18
N ASP A 31 12.54 9.69 -20.48
CA ASP A 31 13.04 8.84 -19.41
C ASP A 31 12.06 8.79 -18.22
N ALA A 32 11.41 9.90 -17.89
CA ALA A 32 10.36 9.95 -16.87
C ALA A 32 9.14 9.09 -17.26
N ILE A 33 8.74 9.09 -18.53
CA ILE A 33 7.67 8.21 -19.03
C ILE A 33 8.07 6.73 -18.89
N ARG A 34 9.30 6.39 -19.28
CA ARG A 34 9.83 5.02 -19.17
C ARG A 34 9.86 4.56 -17.71
N GLN A 35 10.36 5.40 -16.81
CA GLN A 35 10.39 5.11 -15.38
C GLN A 35 8.98 4.90 -14.82
N ARG A 36 8.01 5.74 -15.23
CA ARG A 36 6.60 5.57 -14.84
C ARG A 36 6.04 4.23 -15.32
N GLN A 37 6.34 3.82 -16.55
CA GLN A 37 5.90 2.54 -17.10
C GLN A 37 6.50 1.36 -16.33
N ASP A 38 7.81 1.41 -16.04
CA ASP A 38 8.50 0.41 -15.24
C ASP A 38 7.90 0.29 -13.83
N THR A 39 7.71 1.40 -13.13
CA THR A 39 7.07 1.44 -11.82
C THR A 39 5.69 0.79 -11.83
N MET A 40 4.85 1.10 -12.83
CA MET A 40 3.52 0.48 -12.98
C MET A 40 3.61 -1.02 -13.23
N TYR A 41 4.52 -1.44 -14.12
CA TYR A 41 4.72 -2.85 -14.44
C TYR A 41 5.19 -3.64 -13.22
N ARG A 42 6.24 -3.18 -12.54
CA ARG A 42 6.82 -3.85 -11.36
C ARG A 42 5.79 -3.95 -10.23
N THR A 43 5.04 -2.88 -9.98
CA THR A 43 3.95 -2.87 -8.98
C THR A 43 2.87 -3.90 -9.32
N MET A 44 2.36 -3.90 -10.55
CA MET A 44 1.31 -4.83 -10.96
C MET A 44 1.81 -6.27 -10.98
N TYR A 45 3.04 -6.51 -11.44
CA TYR A 45 3.65 -7.83 -11.44
C TYR A 45 3.78 -8.37 -10.02
N ALA A 46 4.25 -7.56 -9.07
CA ALA A 46 4.33 -7.95 -7.66
C ALA A 46 2.94 -8.29 -7.08
N ILE A 47 1.91 -7.48 -7.38
CA ILE A 47 0.52 -7.76 -6.99
C ILE A 47 0.06 -9.10 -7.56
N LEU A 48 0.33 -9.35 -8.85
CA LEU A 48 -0.08 -10.58 -9.52
C LEU A 48 0.58 -11.81 -8.88
N GLN A 49 1.89 -11.75 -8.60
CA GLN A 49 2.59 -12.84 -7.93
C GLN A 49 2.10 -13.06 -6.50
N TYR A 50 1.85 -11.98 -5.75
CA TYR A 50 1.34 -12.08 -4.38
C TYR A 50 -0.07 -12.70 -4.35
N GLN A 51 -0.91 -12.33 -5.31
CA GLN A 51 -2.30 -12.77 -5.45
C GLN A 51 -2.48 -13.88 -6.51
N TYR A 52 -1.45 -14.69 -6.74
CA TYR A 52 -1.39 -15.66 -7.84
C TYR A 52 -2.66 -16.53 -7.94
N ASP A 53 -3.10 -17.09 -6.81
CA ASP A 53 -4.28 -17.96 -6.76
C ASP A 53 -5.58 -17.26 -7.15
N PHE A 54 -5.71 -15.97 -6.83
CA PHE A 54 -6.85 -15.17 -7.26
C PHE A 54 -6.81 -14.92 -8.77
N PHE A 55 -5.65 -14.55 -9.33
CA PHE A 55 -5.54 -14.30 -10.76
C PHE A 55 -5.68 -15.57 -11.61
N LEU A 56 -5.40 -16.74 -11.04
CA LEU A 56 -5.59 -18.03 -11.71
C LEU A 56 -7.05 -18.49 -11.71
N THR A 57 -7.79 -18.25 -10.64
CA THR A 57 -9.14 -18.84 -10.43
C THR A 57 -10.29 -17.84 -10.50
N GLY A 58 -10.03 -16.56 -10.27
CA GLY A 58 -11.04 -15.50 -10.13
C GLY A 58 -11.80 -15.53 -8.80
N ASP A 59 -11.54 -16.50 -7.92
CA ASP A 59 -12.25 -16.64 -6.64
C ASP A 59 -11.74 -15.60 -5.62
N SER A 60 -12.61 -14.66 -5.25
CA SER A 60 -12.30 -13.62 -4.27
C SER A 60 -11.95 -14.17 -2.88
N LYS A 61 -12.35 -15.41 -2.54
CA LYS A 61 -11.95 -16.07 -1.30
C LYS A 61 -10.48 -16.45 -1.27
N ARG A 62 -9.82 -16.50 -2.44
CA ARG A 62 -8.38 -16.76 -2.56
C ARG A 62 -7.53 -15.49 -2.53
N LEU A 63 -8.13 -14.31 -2.37
CA LEU A 63 -7.37 -13.09 -2.12
C LEU A 63 -6.66 -13.20 -0.78
N ARG A 64 -5.34 -13.08 -0.84
CA ARG A 64 -4.49 -13.03 0.34
C ARG A 64 -4.52 -11.62 0.93
N PRO A 65 -4.55 -11.47 2.26
CA PRO A 65 -4.37 -10.17 2.88
C PRO A 65 -3.04 -9.57 2.42
N MET A 66 -3.10 -8.36 1.88
CA MET A 66 -1.96 -7.66 1.30
C MET A 66 -2.08 -6.18 1.62
N ILE A 67 -1.03 -5.59 2.19
CA ILE A 67 -0.93 -4.16 2.51
C ILE A 67 0.06 -3.48 1.56
N LEU A 68 0.13 -2.15 1.59
CA LEU A 68 1.00 -1.41 0.68
C LEU A 68 2.49 -1.71 0.94
N LYS A 69 2.86 -1.95 2.21
CA LYS A 69 4.22 -2.33 2.63
C LYS A 69 4.70 -3.60 1.93
N ASP A 70 3.84 -4.63 1.82
CA ASP A 70 4.22 -5.91 1.18
C ASP A 70 4.75 -5.70 -0.26
N ILE A 71 4.05 -4.86 -1.03
CA ILE A 71 4.43 -4.57 -2.42
C ILE A 71 5.60 -3.58 -2.48
N ALA A 72 5.68 -2.62 -1.56
CA ALA A 72 6.81 -1.71 -1.43
C ALA A 72 8.11 -2.49 -1.19
N ASP A 73 8.10 -3.44 -0.25
CA ASP A 73 9.26 -4.26 0.10
C ASP A 73 9.69 -5.16 -1.07
N ILE A 74 8.74 -5.80 -1.77
CA ILE A 74 9.03 -6.64 -2.95
C ILE A 74 9.63 -5.82 -4.11
N THR A 75 9.13 -4.60 -4.31
CA THR A 75 9.54 -3.77 -5.45
C THR A 75 10.69 -2.80 -5.12
N GLY A 76 11.04 -2.61 -3.86
CA GLY A 76 11.95 -1.56 -3.40
C GLY A 76 11.44 -0.14 -3.68
N LEU A 77 10.14 0.03 -3.89
CA LEU A 77 9.51 1.33 -4.10
C LEU A 77 9.04 1.90 -2.76
N ASP A 78 9.00 3.23 -2.67
CA ASP A 78 8.38 3.88 -1.51
C ASP A 78 6.87 3.57 -1.41
N ILE A 79 6.36 3.41 -0.19
CA ILE A 79 4.95 3.09 0.08
C ILE A 79 4.02 4.12 -0.59
N SER A 80 4.38 5.41 -0.57
CA SER A 80 3.57 6.46 -1.20
C SER A 80 3.53 6.33 -2.72
N THR A 81 4.59 5.79 -3.33
CA THR A 81 4.66 5.51 -4.78
C THR A 81 3.72 4.37 -5.13
N VAL A 82 3.77 3.26 -4.40
CA VAL A 82 2.85 2.12 -4.59
C VAL A 82 1.40 2.56 -4.38
N SER A 83 1.14 3.35 -3.33
CA SER A 83 -0.18 3.91 -3.04
C SER A 83 -0.73 4.75 -4.21
N ARG A 84 0.09 5.62 -4.82
CA ARG A 84 -0.31 6.42 -5.98
C ARG A 84 -0.66 5.55 -7.20
N VAL A 85 0.11 4.49 -7.43
CA VAL A 85 -0.19 3.54 -8.52
C VAL A 85 -1.51 2.81 -8.23
N ALA A 86 -1.65 2.23 -7.03
CA ALA A 86 -2.81 1.43 -6.65
C ALA A 86 -4.13 2.22 -6.72
N ASN A 87 -4.12 3.49 -6.31
CA ASN A 87 -5.31 4.34 -6.29
C ASN A 87 -5.73 4.88 -7.67
N SER A 88 -4.81 4.95 -8.63
CA SER A 88 -5.05 5.64 -9.91
C SER A 88 -5.09 4.71 -11.12
N LYS A 89 -4.97 3.39 -10.92
CA LYS A 89 -4.84 2.41 -11.98
C LYS A 89 -5.84 1.27 -11.82
N PHE A 90 -6.14 0.67 -12.96
CA PHE A 90 -7.04 -0.46 -13.12
C PHE A 90 -6.30 -1.54 -13.90
N VAL A 91 -6.70 -2.79 -13.68
CA VAL A 91 -6.22 -3.95 -14.43
C VAL A 91 -7.42 -4.65 -15.03
N GLN A 92 -7.31 -5.00 -16.32
CA GLN A 92 -8.25 -5.89 -16.97
C GLN A 92 -7.81 -7.33 -16.72
N THR A 93 -8.71 -8.15 -16.19
CA THR A 93 -8.51 -9.58 -15.94
C THR A 93 -9.50 -10.39 -16.76
N GLU A 94 -9.33 -11.71 -16.83
CA GLU A 94 -10.30 -12.62 -17.46
C GLU A 94 -11.70 -12.56 -16.78
N PHE A 95 -11.74 -12.11 -15.53
CA PHE A 95 -12.95 -11.98 -14.72
C PHE A 95 -13.45 -10.52 -14.65
N GLY A 96 -12.98 -9.67 -15.56
CA GLY A 96 -13.38 -8.26 -15.68
C GLY A 96 -12.33 -7.27 -15.19
N THR A 97 -12.66 -5.98 -15.26
CA THR A 97 -11.77 -4.88 -14.85
C THR A 97 -11.88 -4.60 -13.36
N LYS A 98 -10.73 -4.52 -12.68
CA LYS A 98 -10.65 -4.24 -11.24
C LYS A 98 -9.71 -3.07 -10.96
N ARG A 99 -10.01 -2.30 -9.90
CA ARG A 99 -9.06 -1.31 -9.37
C ARG A 99 -7.91 -2.02 -8.69
N LEU A 100 -6.69 -1.54 -8.87
CA LEU A 100 -5.55 -2.12 -8.15
C LEU A 100 -5.71 -2.01 -6.63
N LYS A 101 -6.33 -0.92 -6.14
CA LYS A 101 -6.61 -0.71 -4.72
C LYS A 101 -7.48 -1.81 -4.10
N GLU A 102 -8.32 -2.49 -4.88
CA GLU A 102 -9.21 -3.56 -4.38
C GLU A 102 -8.45 -4.83 -3.96
N PHE A 103 -7.19 -4.99 -4.38
CA PHE A 103 -6.34 -6.10 -3.93
C PHE A 103 -5.71 -5.86 -2.55
N PHE A 104 -5.79 -4.64 -2.02
CA PHE A 104 -5.17 -4.28 -0.75
C PHE A 104 -6.19 -4.29 0.38
N SER A 105 -5.81 -4.93 1.49
CA SER A 105 -6.53 -4.87 2.76
C SER A 105 -6.28 -3.54 3.48
N GLU A 106 -7.15 -3.18 4.41
CA GLU A 106 -6.88 -2.11 5.36
C GLU A 106 -5.64 -2.43 6.20
N SER A 107 -4.85 -1.41 6.54
CA SER A 107 -3.68 -1.51 7.42
C SER A 107 -3.80 -0.59 8.64
N LEU A 108 -3.02 -0.90 9.67
CA LEU A 108 -2.83 -0.13 10.89
C LEU A 108 -1.33 -0.01 11.18
N SER A 109 -0.88 1.11 11.74
CA SER A 109 0.52 1.29 12.10
C SER A 109 0.82 0.69 13.48
N THR A 110 1.98 0.06 13.64
CA THR A 110 2.55 -0.33 14.94
C THR A 110 3.22 0.86 15.60
N GLN A 111 3.62 0.71 16.86
CA GLN A 111 4.39 1.73 17.58
C GLN A 111 5.76 2.00 16.92
N GLU A 112 6.31 1.01 16.22
CA GLU A 112 7.57 1.10 15.48
C GLU A 112 7.39 1.74 14.08
N GLY A 113 6.16 2.10 13.72
CA GLY A 113 5.83 2.70 12.42
C GLY A 113 5.63 1.69 11.29
N GLU A 114 5.64 0.38 11.59
CA GLU A 114 5.36 -0.65 10.60
C GLU A 114 3.87 -0.72 10.29
N GLU A 115 3.48 -0.91 9.02
CA GLU A 115 2.09 -1.23 8.68
C GLU A 115 1.82 -2.72 8.86
N VAL A 116 0.72 -3.05 9.53
CA VAL A 116 0.18 -4.41 9.68
C VAL A 116 -1.25 -4.48 9.17
N SER A 117 -1.73 -5.67 8.79
CA SER A 117 -3.08 -5.83 8.27
C SER A 117 -4.15 -5.71 9.37
N THR A 118 -5.23 -4.98 9.08
CA THR A 118 -6.43 -4.96 9.95
C THR A 118 -6.99 -6.37 10.19
N LEU A 119 -6.83 -7.31 9.24
CA LEU A 119 -7.29 -8.68 9.43
C LEU A 119 -6.50 -9.41 10.53
N GLU A 120 -5.20 -9.18 10.60
CA GLU A 120 -4.34 -9.75 11.63
C GLU A 120 -4.77 -9.26 13.01
N VAL A 121 -4.96 -7.94 13.17
CA VAL A 121 -5.43 -7.34 14.43
C VAL A 121 -6.80 -7.91 14.84
N LYS A 122 -7.70 -8.11 13.88
CA LYS A 122 -9.01 -8.74 14.12
C LYS A 122 -8.89 -10.17 14.61
N LYS A 123 -8.03 -10.99 14.01
CA LYS A 123 -7.78 -12.37 14.46
C LYS A 123 -7.25 -12.42 15.89
N ILE A 124 -6.28 -11.57 16.20
CA ILE A 124 -5.74 -11.47 17.57
C ILE A 124 -6.84 -11.07 18.55
N LEU A 125 -7.74 -10.15 18.16
CA LEU A 125 -8.86 -9.75 18.99
C LEU A 125 -9.82 -10.92 19.26
N GLU A 126 -10.14 -11.73 18.24
CA GLU A 126 -10.96 -12.95 18.40
C GLU A 126 -10.30 -13.94 19.34
N GLU A 127 -9.00 -14.22 19.17
CA GLU A 127 -8.24 -15.15 20.00
C GLU A 127 -8.22 -14.71 21.47
N VAL A 128 -7.95 -13.42 21.72
CA VAL A 128 -7.92 -12.85 23.07
C VAL A 128 -9.31 -12.95 23.74
N ILE A 129 -10.39 -12.69 23.00
CA ILE A 129 -11.76 -12.80 23.53
C ILE A 129 -12.19 -14.26 23.71
N ALA A 130 -11.74 -15.17 22.84
CA ALA A 130 -12.00 -16.60 22.97
C ALA A 130 -11.35 -17.18 24.23
N GLN A 131 -10.12 -16.74 24.54
CA GLN A 131 -9.35 -17.20 25.71
C GLN A 131 -9.62 -16.39 26.99
N GLU A 132 -10.51 -15.39 26.94
CA GLU A 132 -10.77 -14.54 28.10
C GLU A 132 -11.49 -15.29 29.24
N ASN A 133 -11.26 -14.84 30.48
CA ASN A 133 -12.04 -15.32 31.62
C ASN A 133 -13.50 -14.82 31.52
N LYS A 134 -14.45 -15.72 31.24
CA LYS A 134 -15.88 -15.39 31.09
C LYS A 134 -16.55 -14.87 32.37
N ARG A 135 -15.98 -15.09 33.56
CA ARG A 135 -16.46 -14.45 34.80
C ARG A 135 -16.09 -12.97 34.89
N LYS A 136 -15.02 -12.56 34.19
CA LYS A 136 -14.54 -11.17 34.13
C LYS A 136 -14.05 -10.82 32.72
N PRO A 137 -14.98 -10.70 31.74
CA PRO A 137 -14.63 -10.42 30.35
C PRO A 137 -13.86 -9.11 30.20
N LEU A 138 -13.01 -9.04 29.17
CA LEU A 138 -12.17 -7.88 28.91
C LEU A 138 -12.99 -6.75 28.28
N SER A 139 -12.96 -5.56 28.88
CA SER A 139 -13.55 -4.37 28.27
C SER A 139 -12.75 -3.93 27.05
N ASP A 140 -13.36 -3.16 26.14
CA ASP A 140 -12.68 -2.61 24.96
C ASP A 140 -11.40 -1.82 25.33
N GLN A 141 -11.37 -1.19 26.51
CA GLN A 141 -10.18 -0.51 27.01
C GLN A 141 -9.07 -1.49 27.45
N LYS A 142 -9.41 -2.66 27.98
CA LYS A 142 -8.42 -3.70 28.29
C LYS A 142 -7.92 -4.40 27.03
N LEU A 143 -8.82 -4.65 26.09
CA LEU A 143 -8.48 -5.22 24.78
C LEU A 143 -7.53 -4.29 24.02
N GLN A 144 -7.76 -2.97 24.06
CA GLN A 144 -6.82 -1.96 23.57
C GLN A 144 -5.43 -2.14 24.19
N LYS A 145 -5.33 -2.20 25.53
CA LYS A 145 -4.04 -2.38 26.21
C LYS A 145 -3.34 -3.67 25.80
N VAL A 146 -4.07 -4.78 25.69
CA VAL A 146 -3.49 -6.06 25.22
C VAL A 146 -2.91 -5.94 23.81
N LEU A 147 -3.55 -5.18 22.92
CA LEU A 147 -3.04 -4.92 21.58
C LEU A 147 -1.84 -3.95 21.60
N GLU A 148 -1.87 -2.92 22.44
CA GLU A 148 -0.74 -2.00 22.66
C GLU A 148 0.49 -2.73 23.21
N ASP A 149 0.31 -3.65 24.17
CA ASP A 149 1.35 -4.49 24.74
C ASP A 149 1.97 -5.45 23.71
N LYS A 150 1.21 -5.79 22.66
CA LYS A 150 1.67 -6.55 21.49
C LYS A 150 2.31 -5.65 20.40
N GLY A 151 2.42 -4.34 20.63
CA GLY A 151 3.07 -3.39 19.72
C GLY A 151 2.13 -2.68 18.73
N TYR A 152 0.82 -2.95 18.77
CA TYR A 152 -0.14 -2.32 17.85
C TYR A 152 -0.60 -0.96 18.37
N ASN A 153 -0.43 0.10 17.57
CA ASN A 153 -0.90 1.44 17.93
C ASN A 153 -2.38 1.60 17.55
N ILE A 154 -3.29 1.23 18.46
CA ILE A 154 -4.72 1.20 18.20
C ILE A 154 -5.53 1.95 19.25
N ALA A 155 -6.46 2.80 18.80
CA ALA A 155 -7.36 3.50 19.69
C ALA A 155 -8.52 2.60 20.17
N ARG A 156 -9.02 2.83 21.40
CA ARG A 156 -10.21 2.14 21.95
C ARG A 156 -11.39 2.08 20.99
N ARG A 157 -11.70 3.20 20.30
CA ARG A 157 -12.83 3.28 19.36
C ARG A 157 -12.63 2.35 18.16
N THR A 158 -11.40 2.16 17.72
CA THR A 158 -11.04 1.22 16.65
C THR A 158 -11.21 -0.22 17.11
N VAL A 159 -10.82 -0.55 18.35
CA VAL A 159 -11.09 -1.87 18.96
C VAL A 159 -12.59 -2.16 19.00
N ALA A 160 -13.40 -1.19 19.47
CA ALA A 160 -14.86 -1.33 19.49
C ALA A 160 -15.45 -1.55 18.09
N LYS A 161 -15.01 -0.75 17.10
CA LYS A 161 -15.40 -0.91 15.69
C LYS A 161 -15.05 -2.31 15.16
N TYR A 162 -13.83 -2.80 15.40
CA TYR A 162 -13.42 -4.13 14.95
C TYR A 162 -14.19 -5.24 15.64
N ARG A 163 -14.40 -5.13 16.96
CA ARG A 163 -15.24 -6.05 17.74
C ARG A 163 -16.66 -6.15 17.14
N GLU A 164 -17.27 -5.01 16.81
CA GLU A 164 -18.61 -4.95 16.19
C GLU A 164 -18.62 -5.59 14.79
N GLN A 165 -17.60 -5.31 13.97
CA GLN A 165 -17.47 -5.96 12.65
C GLN A 165 -17.31 -7.48 12.74
N LEU A 166 -16.76 -7.98 13.85
CA LEU A 166 -16.63 -9.42 14.15
C LEU A 166 -17.86 -9.99 14.85
N ASN A 167 -18.94 -9.21 15.03
CA ASN A 167 -20.15 -9.60 15.77
C ASN A 167 -19.89 -10.06 17.21
N LEU A 168 -18.79 -9.60 17.82
CA LEU A 168 -18.46 -9.94 19.20
C LEU A 168 -19.21 -9.00 20.16
N PRO A 169 -20.01 -9.50 21.10
CA PRO A 169 -20.79 -8.63 21.98
C PRO A 169 -19.90 -7.90 22.99
N VAL A 170 -20.40 -6.81 23.59
CA VAL A 170 -19.65 -6.06 24.62
C VAL A 170 -19.35 -6.91 25.85
N ALA A 171 -18.32 -6.54 26.61
CA ALA A 171 -17.85 -7.30 27.78
C ALA A 171 -18.96 -7.69 28.77
N ARG A 172 -19.95 -6.81 29.00
CA ARG A 172 -21.08 -7.08 29.90
C ARG A 172 -21.93 -8.28 29.45
N LEU A 173 -22.07 -8.46 28.14
CA LEU A 173 -22.87 -9.52 27.52
C LEU A 173 -22.08 -10.83 27.32
N ARG A 174 -20.75 -10.79 27.47
CA ARG A 174 -19.88 -11.99 27.42
C ARG A 174 -19.67 -12.63 28.79
N LYS A 175 -20.34 -12.11 29.83
CA LYS A 175 -20.17 -12.57 31.20
C LYS A 175 -21.02 -13.80 31.47
N GLU A 176 -20.38 -14.89 31.87
CA GLU A 176 -21.02 -16.13 32.32
C GLU A 176 -20.81 -16.28 33.85
N LEU A 177 -21.77 -16.89 34.54
CA LEU A 177 -21.78 -17.06 36.01
C LEU A 177 -20.96 -18.29 36.42
#